data_AF-A0A7M2XW93-F1
#
_entry.id   AF-A0A7M2XW93-F1
#
_cell.length_a   1.000
_cell.length_b   1.000
_cell.length_c   1.000
_cell.angle_alpha   90.00
_cell.angle_beta   90.00
_cell.angle_gamma   90.00
#
_symmetry.space_group_name_H-M   'P 1'
#
loop_
_entity.id
_entity.type
_entity.pdbx_description
1 polymer ?
#
loop_
_entity_poly.entity_id
_entity_poly.type
_entity_poly.pdbx_seq_one_letter_code
_entity_poly.pdbx_strand_id
1 'polypeptide(L)'
;MPLRAAADTELATVVSDAVAAALPAFIDAVTAAVLSDPRLAVQQSFIADTPAPAGATAGLQAVLAANPKHRPTDPDAWIAAVAEHYPAAAPALEWAWSDQCPTDYWRRLRGAPSIARRQGRSTRSELDQLLSEHSLATTRDRADLVIDLSAAVETVRAAIAERHTAKATYTWRRNLLAAAHVTGGNLHQAVTVICWCLRSRPHWQRTITQAPSKSTFEKMLGDWRADGQDWTIADVAEPEMAEQLRDLGRTWTRYQSKHGGGASPSVPRTGRNLHRALAGDGIEAVPAAELGALMRWWFEEGNARFYIRDADFPTPDVVSRALLAMRTSRTAGPSNGVAATNTAASGVRAHTDLSELEGLA
;
A
#
# COMPACT_ATOMS: atom_id res chain seq x y z
N MET A 1 27.03 -42.10 -20.98
CA MET A 1 26.99 -40.96 -20.04
C MET A 1 26.20 -41.31 -18.78
N PRO A 2 26.81 -41.88 -17.72
CA PRO A 2 26.13 -42.06 -16.43
C PRO A 2 26.78 -41.30 -15.24
N LEU A 3 27.96 -40.69 -15.42
CA LEU A 3 28.77 -40.15 -14.32
C LEU A 3 28.32 -38.77 -13.78
N ARG A 4 27.68 -37.93 -14.59
CA ARG A 4 27.26 -36.58 -14.15
C ARG A 4 25.99 -36.60 -13.28
N ALA A 5 25.02 -37.45 -13.61
CA ALA A 5 23.77 -37.56 -12.84
C ALA A 5 24.00 -38.08 -11.41
N ALA A 6 24.98 -38.98 -11.22
CA ALA A 6 25.33 -39.48 -9.89
C ALA A 6 25.93 -38.39 -8.99
N ALA A 7 26.81 -37.54 -9.53
CA ALA A 7 27.46 -36.45 -8.78
C ALA A 7 26.47 -35.35 -8.35
N ASP A 8 25.48 -35.01 -9.18
CA ASP A 8 24.46 -34.01 -8.84
C ASP A 8 23.49 -34.51 -7.76
N THR A 9 23.24 -35.83 -7.72
CA THR A 9 22.38 -36.44 -6.70
C THR A 9 23.09 -36.50 -5.33
N GLU A 10 24.40 -36.74 -5.33
CA GLU A 10 25.27 -36.77 -4.15
C GLU A 10 25.44 -35.36 -3.54
N LEU A 11 25.59 -34.33 -4.39
CA LEU A 11 25.62 -32.93 -3.94
C LEU A 11 24.28 -32.49 -3.32
N ALA A 12 23.15 -32.89 -3.93
CA ALA A 12 21.83 -32.57 -3.40
C ALA A 12 21.56 -33.22 -2.04
N THR A 13 22.05 -34.44 -1.82
CA THR A 13 21.95 -35.12 -0.52
C THR A 13 22.83 -34.46 0.54
N VAL A 14 24.07 -34.13 0.21
CA VAL A 14 24.98 -33.41 1.14
C VAL A 14 24.43 -32.03 1.53
N VAL A 15 23.84 -31.29 0.59
CA VAL A 15 23.21 -29.99 0.87
C VAL A 15 21.95 -30.17 1.73
N SER A 16 21.12 -31.17 1.44
CA SER A 16 19.92 -31.47 2.23
C SER A 16 20.28 -31.86 3.67
N ASP A 17 21.30 -32.68 3.86
CA ASP A 17 21.76 -33.10 5.19
C ASP A 17 22.41 -31.95 5.96
N ALA A 18 23.17 -31.09 5.29
CA ALA A 18 23.73 -29.87 5.89
C ALA A 18 22.63 -28.89 6.34
N VAL A 19 21.58 -28.72 5.54
CA VAL A 19 20.42 -27.89 5.90
C VAL A 19 19.63 -28.53 7.05
N ALA A 20 19.43 -29.85 7.02
CA ALA A 20 18.75 -30.57 8.10
C ALA A 20 19.52 -30.52 9.42
N ALA A 21 20.86 -30.55 9.38
CA ALA A 21 21.70 -30.41 10.57
C ALA A 21 21.75 -28.98 11.12
N ALA A 22 21.62 -27.96 10.26
CA ALA A 22 21.64 -26.55 10.65
C ALA A 22 20.27 -26.01 11.12
N LEU A 23 19.17 -26.67 10.72
CA LEU A 23 17.80 -26.23 11.01
C LEU A 23 17.49 -26.15 12.52
N PRO A 24 17.87 -27.13 13.36
CA PRO A 24 17.60 -27.07 14.81
C PRO A 24 18.31 -25.89 15.47
N ALA A 25 19.59 -25.65 15.15
CA ALA A 25 20.35 -24.53 15.69
C ALA A 25 19.80 -23.17 15.23
N PHE A 26 19.30 -23.09 13.99
CA PHE A 26 18.62 -21.89 13.49
C PHE A 26 17.27 -21.67 14.21
N ILE A 27 16.48 -22.72 14.41
CA ILE A 27 15.23 -22.65 15.15
C ILE A 27 15.49 -22.22 16.60
N ASP A 28 16.50 -22.75 17.25
CA ASP A 28 16.87 -22.37 18.63
C ASP A 28 17.37 -20.92 18.69
N ALA A 29 18.17 -20.48 17.72
CA ALA A 29 18.65 -19.10 17.66
C ALA A 29 17.52 -18.10 17.39
N VAL A 30 16.59 -18.42 16.48
CA VAL A 30 15.40 -17.59 16.20
C VAL A 30 14.45 -17.62 17.39
N THR A 31 14.25 -18.76 18.03
CA THR A 31 13.40 -18.89 19.23
C THR A 31 13.99 -18.10 20.39
N ALA A 32 15.31 -18.20 20.62
CA ALA A 32 16.00 -17.39 21.62
C ALA A 32 15.89 -15.90 21.31
N ALA A 33 16.09 -15.48 20.05
CA ALA A 33 15.96 -14.08 19.64
C ALA A 33 14.52 -13.55 19.76
N VAL A 34 13.52 -14.36 19.46
CA VAL A 34 12.10 -14.05 19.60
C VAL A 34 11.70 -13.94 21.09
N LEU A 35 12.18 -14.87 21.92
CA LEU A 35 11.89 -14.88 23.37
C LEU A 35 12.65 -13.80 24.14
N SER A 36 13.78 -13.33 23.61
CA SER A 36 14.56 -12.23 24.19
C SER A 36 14.23 -10.85 23.60
N ASP A 37 13.31 -10.76 22.63
CA ASP A 37 12.80 -9.48 22.14
C ASP A 37 11.83 -8.86 23.17
N PRO A 38 12.18 -7.74 23.83
CA PRO A 38 11.32 -7.07 24.80
C PRO A 38 10.02 -6.52 24.18
N ARG A 39 9.90 -6.48 22.85
CA ARG A 39 8.67 -6.11 22.14
C ARG A 39 7.68 -7.27 22.01
N LEU A 40 8.16 -8.52 22.11
CA LEU A 40 7.34 -9.74 22.06
C LEU A 40 7.01 -10.29 23.46
N ALA A 41 7.75 -9.88 24.49
CA ALA A 41 7.50 -10.21 25.91
C ALA A 41 6.13 -9.73 26.45
N VAL A 42 5.35 -8.96 25.68
CA VAL A 42 4.04 -8.44 26.09
C VAL A 42 2.92 -9.49 25.94
N GLN A 43 3.19 -10.70 25.45
CA GLN A 43 2.11 -11.61 25.06
C GLN A 43 2.27 -13.07 25.49
N GLN A 44 2.76 -13.36 26.70
CA GLN A 44 2.63 -14.71 27.27
C GLN A 44 2.85 -14.81 28.80
N SER A 45 2.33 -13.87 29.58
CA SER A 45 2.23 -14.07 31.02
C SER A 45 0.82 -13.77 31.52
N PHE A 46 0.36 -14.64 32.43
CA PHE A 46 -0.87 -14.57 33.22
C PHE A 46 -2.15 -15.21 32.64
N ILE A 47 -2.15 -16.55 32.58
CA ILE A 47 -3.21 -17.30 33.28
C ILE A 47 -2.69 -17.52 34.71
N ALA A 48 -2.88 -16.52 35.56
CA ALA A 48 -2.97 -16.72 37.00
C ALA A 48 -3.98 -15.68 37.48
N ASP A 49 -5.02 -16.14 38.19
CA ASP A 49 -6.01 -15.33 38.91
C ASP A 49 -5.32 -14.42 39.91
N THR A 50 -4.67 -13.38 39.41
CA THR A 50 -4.02 -12.35 40.19
C THR A 50 -5.01 -11.20 40.23
N PRO A 51 -5.58 -10.86 41.39
CA PRO A 51 -6.50 -9.73 41.48
C PRO A 51 -5.78 -8.48 40.97
N ALA A 52 -6.49 -7.69 40.14
CA ALA A 52 -5.98 -6.43 39.64
C ALA A 52 -5.39 -5.60 40.80
N PRO A 53 -4.21 -4.99 40.64
CA PRO A 53 -3.59 -4.22 41.71
C PRO A 53 -4.57 -3.15 42.19
N ALA A 54 -4.78 -3.04 43.51
CA ALA A 54 -5.78 -2.16 44.13
C ALA A 54 -5.75 -0.70 43.63
N GLY A 55 -4.59 -0.24 43.12
CA GLY A 55 -4.44 1.08 42.50
C GLY A 55 -5.16 1.27 41.16
N ALA A 56 -5.36 0.22 40.36
CA ALA A 56 -6.03 0.32 39.04
C ALA A 56 -7.52 0.63 39.20
N THR A 57 -8.20 -0.09 40.10
CA THR A 57 -9.61 0.13 40.43
C THR A 57 -9.83 1.53 41.02
N ALA A 58 -8.99 1.95 41.98
CA ALA A 58 -9.09 3.27 42.60
C ALA A 58 -8.86 4.41 41.58
N GLY A 59 -7.90 4.25 40.66
CA GLY A 59 -7.67 5.21 39.57
C GLY A 59 -8.88 5.35 38.64
N LEU A 60 -9.47 4.24 38.21
CA LEU A 60 -10.67 4.25 37.36
C LEU A 60 -11.89 4.87 38.07
N GLN A 61 -12.06 4.61 39.37
CA GLN A 61 -13.09 5.24 40.18
C GLN A 61 -12.93 6.77 40.24
N ALA A 62 -11.71 7.25 40.49
CA ALA A 62 -11.41 8.68 40.51
C ALA A 62 -11.67 9.34 39.15
N VAL A 63 -11.24 8.69 38.06
CA VAL A 63 -11.43 9.18 36.69
C VAL A 63 -12.92 9.29 36.32
N LEU A 64 -13.75 8.29 36.68
CA LEU A 64 -15.20 8.33 36.48
C LEU A 64 -15.90 9.36 37.37
N ALA A 65 -15.45 9.53 38.63
CA ALA A 65 -16.00 10.53 39.54
C ALA A 65 -15.76 11.96 39.04
N ALA A 66 -14.57 12.23 38.48
CA ALA A 66 -14.25 13.51 37.87
C ALA A 66 -15.02 13.77 36.55
N ASN A 67 -15.57 12.72 35.92
CA ASN A 67 -16.19 12.79 34.60
C ASN A 67 -17.60 12.18 34.57
N PRO A 68 -18.58 12.78 35.26
CA PRO A 68 -19.91 12.18 35.46
C PRO A 68 -20.69 11.93 34.15
N LYS A 69 -20.43 12.69 33.08
CA LYS A 69 -21.04 12.48 31.76
C LYS A 69 -20.63 11.16 31.07
N HIS A 70 -19.51 10.59 31.50
CA HIS A 70 -18.94 9.35 30.96
C HIS A 70 -19.25 8.13 31.85
N ARG A 71 -20.07 8.28 32.90
CA ARG A 71 -20.40 7.18 33.78
C ARG A 71 -21.19 6.10 33.02
N PRO A 72 -20.76 4.82 33.02
CA PRO A 72 -21.52 3.74 32.41
C PRO A 72 -22.74 3.38 33.27
N THR A 73 -23.68 2.62 32.71
CA THR A 73 -24.91 2.19 33.41
C THR A 73 -24.63 1.36 34.66
N ASP A 74 -23.61 0.49 34.60
CA ASP A 74 -23.11 -0.30 35.74
C ASP A 74 -21.62 0.03 35.95
N PRO A 75 -21.29 1.01 36.81
CA PRO A 75 -19.93 1.46 37.07
C PRO A 75 -19.04 0.37 37.65
N ASP A 76 -19.54 -0.40 38.62
CA ASP A 76 -18.71 -1.34 39.36
C ASP A 76 -18.33 -2.54 38.48
N ALA A 77 -19.28 -3.07 37.71
CA ALA A 77 -18.99 -4.13 36.74
C ALA A 77 -18.05 -3.67 35.62
N TRP A 78 -18.22 -2.42 35.14
CA TRP A 78 -17.34 -1.87 34.12
C TRP A 78 -15.92 -1.65 34.64
N ILE A 79 -15.76 -1.11 35.86
CA ILE A 79 -14.44 -0.90 36.47
C ILE A 79 -13.73 -2.24 36.67
N ALA A 80 -14.43 -3.26 37.19
CA ALA A 80 -13.85 -4.59 37.39
C ALA A 80 -13.30 -5.16 36.08
N ALA A 81 -14.11 -5.14 35.02
CA ALA A 81 -13.72 -5.66 33.70
C ALA A 81 -12.57 -4.85 33.06
N VAL A 82 -12.53 -3.52 33.27
CA VAL A 82 -11.48 -2.66 32.74
C VAL A 82 -10.17 -2.83 33.51
N ALA A 83 -10.23 -2.87 34.84
CA ALA A 83 -9.04 -3.06 35.68
C ALA A 83 -8.36 -4.41 35.41
N GLU A 84 -9.15 -5.45 35.14
CA GLU A 84 -8.65 -6.80 34.83
C GLU A 84 -7.95 -6.87 33.47
N HIS A 85 -8.49 -6.20 32.44
CA HIS A 85 -8.05 -6.41 31.05
C HIS A 85 -7.28 -5.24 30.43
N TYR A 86 -7.34 -4.06 31.04
CA TYR A 86 -6.81 -2.82 30.48
C TYR A 86 -6.02 -2.03 31.54
N PRO A 87 -4.82 -2.50 31.93
CA PRO A 87 -4.04 -1.89 33.01
C PRO A 87 -3.65 -0.42 32.73
N ALA A 88 -3.61 0.00 31.46
CA ALA A 88 -3.31 1.36 31.04
C ALA A 88 -4.56 2.25 30.82
N ALA A 89 -5.76 1.78 31.17
CA ALA A 89 -7.00 2.49 30.88
C ALA A 89 -7.13 3.82 31.64
N ALA A 90 -6.83 3.85 32.94
CA ALA A 90 -7.00 5.06 33.76
C ALA A 90 -6.26 6.29 33.20
N PRO A 91 -4.93 6.26 32.96
CA PRO A 91 -4.22 7.40 32.39
C PRO A 91 -4.69 7.76 30.97
N ALA A 92 -5.05 6.76 30.17
CA ALA A 92 -5.54 7.00 28.81
C ALA A 92 -6.92 7.70 28.81
N LEU A 93 -7.81 7.34 29.73
CA LEU A 93 -9.12 7.97 29.90
C LEU A 93 -8.99 9.39 30.45
N GLU A 94 -8.10 9.60 31.42
CA GLU A 94 -7.78 10.93 31.95
C GLU A 94 -7.27 11.86 30.83
N TRP A 95 -6.31 11.39 30.02
CA TRP A 95 -5.85 12.10 28.83
C TRP A 95 -7.02 12.37 27.87
N ALA A 96 -7.76 11.33 27.46
CA ALA A 96 -8.79 11.41 26.44
C ALA A 96 -9.94 12.36 26.80
N TRP A 97 -10.21 12.55 28.09
CA TRP A 97 -11.28 13.41 28.59
C TRP A 97 -10.82 14.83 28.98
N SER A 98 -9.50 15.06 29.00
CA SER A 98 -8.91 16.37 29.25
C SER A 98 -8.81 17.24 27.97
N ASP A 99 -8.45 18.51 28.16
CA ASP A 99 -8.09 19.41 27.06
C ASP A 99 -6.74 19.06 26.40
N GLN A 100 -5.94 18.18 27.00
CA GLN A 100 -4.66 17.73 26.45
C GLN A 100 -4.85 16.72 25.30
N CYS A 101 -6.01 16.07 25.20
CA CYS A 101 -6.33 15.24 24.04
C CYS A 101 -6.55 16.14 22.82
N PRO A 102 -5.75 15.98 21.75
CA PRO A 102 -5.81 16.85 20.58
C PRO A 102 -7.08 16.64 19.76
N THR A 103 -7.90 15.63 20.10
CA THR A 103 -9.21 15.42 19.50
C THR A 103 -10.30 15.50 20.55
N ASP A 104 -11.43 16.05 20.19
CA ASP A 104 -12.60 16.15 21.05
C ASP A 104 -13.54 14.94 20.96
N TYR A 105 -13.23 13.96 20.09
CA TYR A 105 -14.07 12.79 19.84
C TYR A 105 -14.44 12.06 21.13
N TRP A 106 -13.43 11.71 21.94
CA TRP A 106 -13.62 10.99 23.21
C TRP A 106 -14.39 11.82 24.24
N ARG A 107 -14.14 13.14 24.28
CA ARG A 107 -14.88 14.08 25.16
C ARG A 107 -16.35 14.24 24.80
N ARG A 108 -16.71 14.03 23.53
CA ARG A 108 -18.10 14.13 23.05
C ARG A 108 -18.92 12.86 23.28
N LEU A 109 -18.29 11.72 23.55
CA LEU A 109 -19.02 10.49 23.86
C LEU A 109 -19.88 10.66 25.11
N ARG A 110 -21.06 10.04 25.11
CA ARG A 110 -21.89 9.90 26.32
C ARG A 110 -21.75 8.48 26.84
N GLY A 111 -21.47 8.35 28.13
CA GLY A 111 -21.08 7.07 28.73
C GLY A 111 -19.61 6.72 28.49
N ALA A 112 -19.18 5.60 29.08
CA ALA A 112 -17.82 5.12 28.99
C ALA A 112 -17.58 4.39 27.66
N PRO A 113 -16.34 4.40 27.13
CA PRO A 113 -15.97 3.59 25.99
C PRO A 113 -16.35 2.12 26.20
N SER A 114 -16.97 1.54 25.18
CA SER A 114 -17.29 0.11 25.19
C SER A 114 -16.02 -0.75 25.23
N ILE A 115 -16.13 -1.86 25.98
CA ILE A 115 -15.11 -2.91 26.08
C ILE A 115 -15.47 -4.09 25.17
N ALA A 116 -14.48 -4.94 24.85
CA ALA A 116 -14.71 -6.12 24.01
C ALA A 116 -15.71 -7.10 24.68
N ARG A 117 -16.75 -7.50 23.95
CA ARG A 117 -17.83 -8.38 24.48
C ARG A 117 -17.44 -9.86 24.63
N ARG A 118 -16.34 -10.32 23.99
CA ARG A 118 -15.85 -11.70 24.09
C ARG A 118 -14.33 -11.73 23.97
N GLN A 119 -13.66 -12.31 24.95
CA GLN A 119 -12.25 -12.67 24.85
C GLN A 119 -12.08 -13.72 23.72
N GLY A 120 -11.07 -13.53 22.86
CA GLY A 120 -10.71 -14.49 21.80
C GLY A 120 -11.31 -14.27 20.40
N ARG A 121 -12.30 -13.38 20.22
CA ARG A 121 -12.67 -12.87 18.87
C ARG A 121 -12.16 -11.45 18.72
N SER A 122 -11.45 -11.17 17.63
CA SER A 122 -10.71 -9.92 17.37
C SER A 122 -11.61 -8.70 17.10
N THR A 123 -12.67 -8.48 17.87
CA THR A 123 -13.46 -7.25 17.78
C THR A 123 -12.81 -6.20 18.67
N ARG A 124 -11.85 -5.44 18.11
CA ARG A 124 -11.31 -4.24 18.76
C ARG A 124 -12.46 -3.30 19.12
N SER A 125 -12.54 -2.95 20.39
CA SER A 125 -13.54 -2.09 21.03
C SER A 125 -13.19 -0.61 20.95
N GLU A 126 -14.06 0.26 21.49
CA GLU A 126 -13.76 1.69 21.60
C GLU A 126 -12.59 1.94 22.55
N LEU A 127 -12.50 1.19 23.65
CA LEU A 127 -11.38 1.32 24.59
C LEU A 127 -10.06 0.89 23.95
N ASP A 128 -10.04 -0.16 23.13
CA ASP A 128 -8.85 -0.56 22.36
C ASP A 128 -8.38 0.55 21.42
N GLN A 129 -9.33 1.24 20.78
CA GLN A 129 -9.01 2.35 19.88
C GLN A 129 -8.48 3.57 20.65
N LEU A 130 -9.09 3.90 21.79
CA LEU A 130 -8.62 4.97 22.68
C LEU A 130 -7.19 4.71 23.16
N LEU A 131 -6.90 3.48 23.63
CA LEU A 131 -5.56 3.09 24.05
C LEU A 131 -4.53 3.17 22.92
N SER A 132 -4.93 2.80 21.70
CA SER A 132 -4.09 2.94 20.52
C SER A 132 -3.78 4.41 20.21
N GLU A 133 -4.76 5.31 20.30
CA GLU A 133 -4.57 6.75 20.07
C GLU A 133 -3.71 7.37 21.18
N HIS A 134 -3.95 7.01 22.44
CA HIS A 134 -3.12 7.44 23.57
C HIS A 134 -1.66 7.01 23.39
N SER A 135 -1.40 5.75 23.03
CA SER A 135 -0.03 5.26 22.80
C SER A 135 0.67 5.99 21.64
N LEU A 136 -0.05 6.31 20.57
CA LEU A 136 0.49 7.13 19.47
C LEU A 136 0.84 8.54 19.94
N ALA A 137 -0.04 9.17 20.72
CA ALA A 137 0.14 10.54 21.19
C ALA A 137 1.25 10.68 22.25
N THR A 138 1.42 9.72 23.16
CA THR A 138 2.27 9.88 24.35
C THR A 138 3.53 9.03 24.35
N THR A 139 3.51 7.84 23.72
CA THR A 139 4.63 6.88 23.81
C THR A 139 5.43 6.80 22.52
N ARG A 140 4.77 6.88 21.36
CA ARG A 140 5.39 6.64 20.06
C ARG A 140 5.81 7.91 19.31
N ASP A 141 5.65 9.08 19.94
CA ASP A 141 5.94 10.39 19.35
C ASP A 141 5.25 10.60 17.98
N ARG A 142 4.03 10.07 17.84
CA ARG A 142 3.18 10.17 16.65
C ARG A 142 1.92 10.97 16.94
N ALA A 143 2.07 12.04 17.72
CA ALA A 143 0.97 12.95 18.04
C ALA A 143 0.38 13.60 16.76
N ASP A 144 1.21 13.79 15.73
CA ASP A 144 0.82 14.25 14.38
C ASP A 144 -0.39 13.47 13.83
N LEU A 145 -0.35 12.14 13.92
CA LEU A 145 -1.41 11.27 13.42
C LEU A 145 -2.72 11.43 14.18
N VAL A 146 -2.65 11.74 15.48
CA VAL A 146 -3.83 11.84 16.34
C VAL A 146 -4.47 13.22 16.20
N ILE A 147 -3.65 14.28 16.11
CA ILE A 147 -4.11 15.67 15.90
C ILE A 147 -5.00 15.78 14.66
N ASP A 148 -4.53 15.24 13.54
CA ASP A 148 -5.24 15.36 12.25
C ASP A 148 -6.38 14.35 12.08
N LEU A 149 -6.55 13.40 13.01
CA LEU A 149 -7.47 12.27 12.85
C LEU A 149 -8.93 12.71 12.76
N SER A 150 -9.35 13.70 13.56
CA SER A 150 -10.72 14.22 13.49
C SER A 150 -10.99 14.92 12.16
N ALA A 151 -10.05 15.73 11.68
CA ALA A 151 -10.16 16.37 10.37
C ALA A 151 -10.20 15.33 9.24
N ALA A 152 -9.34 14.31 9.30
CA ALA A 152 -9.32 13.20 8.34
C ALA A 152 -10.65 12.44 8.30
N VAL A 153 -11.25 12.13 9.45
CA VAL A 153 -12.58 11.50 9.53
C VAL A 153 -13.62 12.37 8.83
N GLU A 154 -13.61 13.67 9.08
CA GLU A 154 -14.56 14.61 8.48
C GLU A 154 -14.38 14.75 6.97
N THR A 155 -13.14 14.82 6.49
CA THR A 155 -12.84 14.86 5.04
C THR A 155 -13.33 13.60 4.33
N VAL A 156 -13.02 12.42 4.87
CA VAL A 156 -13.49 11.15 4.29
C VAL A 156 -15.01 11.02 4.40
N ARG A 157 -15.60 11.48 5.50
CA ARG A 157 -17.05 11.49 5.69
C ARG A 157 -17.72 12.36 4.63
N ALA A 158 -17.21 13.57 4.40
CA ALA A 158 -17.72 14.47 3.36
C ALA A 158 -17.62 13.84 1.96
N ALA A 159 -16.48 13.22 1.63
CA ALA A 159 -16.29 12.57 0.33
C ALA A 159 -17.25 11.38 0.11
N ILE A 160 -17.59 10.63 1.15
CA ILE A 160 -18.59 9.55 1.08
C ILE A 160 -20.02 10.15 1.03
N ALA A 161 -20.26 11.23 1.78
CA ALA A 161 -21.56 11.90 1.89
C ALA A 161 -22.06 12.49 0.56
N GLU A 162 -21.17 12.73 -0.40
CA GLU A 162 -21.56 13.10 -1.78
C GLU A 162 -22.49 12.08 -2.44
N ARG A 163 -22.48 10.81 -1.99
CA ARG A 163 -23.24 9.72 -2.62
C ARG A 163 -23.97 8.80 -1.64
N HIS A 164 -23.56 8.73 -0.37
CA HIS A 164 -24.10 7.81 0.62
C HIS A 164 -24.35 8.49 1.96
N THR A 165 -25.31 8.00 2.74
CA THR A 165 -25.44 8.44 4.14
C THR A 165 -24.29 7.86 4.98
N ALA A 166 -23.34 8.70 5.36
CA ALA A 166 -22.20 8.31 6.17
C ALA A 166 -22.40 8.61 7.65
N LYS A 167 -22.36 7.57 8.51
CA LYS A 167 -22.30 7.72 9.96
C LYS A 167 -20.92 7.33 10.47
N ALA A 168 -20.12 8.32 10.84
CA ALA A 168 -18.80 8.10 11.42
C ALA A 168 -18.92 7.44 12.81
N THR A 169 -18.12 6.42 13.05
CA THR A 169 -17.97 5.72 14.34
C THR A 169 -16.48 5.57 14.65
N TYR A 170 -16.14 5.02 15.83
CA TYR A 170 -14.73 4.80 16.21
C TYR A 170 -13.98 3.93 15.20
N THR A 171 -14.67 3.05 14.46
CA THR A 171 -14.04 2.18 13.46
C THR A 171 -13.44 2.97 12.31
N TRP A 172 -13.94 4.18 12.04
CA TRP A 172 -13.37 5.07 11.03
C TRP A 172 -11.98 5.54 11.43
N ARG A 173 -11.82 5.97 12.69
CA ARG A 173 -10.53 6.39 13.27
C ARG A 173 -9.50 5.27 13.17
N ARG A 174 -9.91 4.06 13.57
CA ARG A 174 -9.10 2.84 13.46
C ARG A 174 -8.67 2.57 12.02
N ASN A 175 -9.62 2.61 11.09
CA ASN A 175 -9.37 2.29 9.68
C ASN A 175 -8.45 3.33 9.01
N LEU A 176 -8.61 4.61 9.34
CA LEU A 176 -7.74 5.68 8.83
C LEU A 176 -6.32 5.59 9.38
N LEU A 177 -6.14 5.24 10.65
CA LEU A 177 -4.80 4.96 11.20
C LEU A 177 -4.17 3.72 10.55
N ALA A 178 -4.96 2.69 10.25
CA ALA A 178 -4.47 1.52 9.52
C ALA A 178 -4.06 1.88 8.08
N ALA A 179 -4.82 2.75 7.41
CA ALA A 179 -4.47 3.27 6.10
C ALA A 179 -3.20 4.13 6.14
N ALA A 180 -3.07 5.01 7.15
CA ALA A 180 -1.87 5.81 7.37
C ALA A 180 -0.64 4.92 7.57
N HIS A 181 -0.75 3.80 8.28
CA HIS A 181 0.34 2.85 8.43
C HIS A 181 0.78 2.23 7.08
N VAL A 182 -0.17 1.93 6.18
CA VAL A 182 0.13 1.42 4.82
C VAL A 182 0.87 2.47 3.97
N THR A 183 0.64 3.76 4.21
CA THR A 183 1.35 4.88 3.55
C THR A 183 2.58 5.36 4.35
N GLY A 184 3.24 4.49 5.12
CA GLY A 184 4.47 4.85 5.84
C GLY A 184 4.25 5.78 7.03
N GLY A 185 3.03 5.82 7.57
CA GLY A 185 2.63 6.75 8.62
C GLY A 185 2.22 8.12 8.09
N ASN A 186 1.75 8.25 6.84
CA ASN A 186 1.26 9.52 6.30
C ASN A 186 -0.27 9.52 6.19
N LEU A 187 -0.94 10.10 7.19
CA LEU A 187 -2.40 10.19 7.22
C LEU A 187 -2.97 11.06 6.09
N HIS A 188 -2.31 12.17 5.78
CA HIS A 188 -2.73 13.07 4.70
C HIS A 188 -2.72 12.36 3.34
N GLN A 189 -1.67 11.60 3.05
CA GLN A 189 -1.59 10.79 1.84
C GLN A 189 -2.68 9.71 1.80
N ALA A 190 -2.94 9.03 2.93
CA ALA A 190 -4.02 8.05 2.99
C ALA A 190 -5.39 8.67 2.68
N VAL A 191 -5.71 9.83 3.26
CA VAL A 191 -6.95 10.56 2.96
C VAL A 191 -7.01 10.99 1.49
N THR A 192 -5.89 11.48 0.93
CA THR A 192 -5.79 11.89 -0.47
C THR A 192 -6.11 10.75 -1.42
N VAL A 193 -5.53 9.56 -1.18
CA VAL A 193 -5.82 8.34 -1.95
C VAL A 193 -7.31 7.97 -1.87
N ILE A 194 -7.87 7.97 -0.65
CA ILE A 194 -9.28 7.64 -0.43
C ILE A 194 -10.19 8.59 -1.21
N CYS A 195 -10.01 9.90 -1.03
CA CYS A 195 -10.82 10.91 -1.69
C CYS A 195 -10.66 10.89 -3.21
N TRP A 196 -9.45 10.66 -3.73
CA TRP A 196 -9.22 10.51 -5.16
C TRP A 196 -9.99 9.30 -5.72
N CYS A 197 -9.93 8.14 -5.07
CA CYS A 197 -10.66 6.96 -5.52
C CYS A 197 -12.18 7.20 -5.50
N LEU A 198 -12.71 7.81 -4.45
CA LEU A 198 -14.13 8.16 -4.34
C LEU A 198 -14.55 9.19 -5.40
N ARG A 199 -13.66 10.07 -5.85
CA ARG A 199 -13.98 11.06 -6.90
C ARG A 199 -13.84 10.50 -8.31
N SER A 200 -12.82 9.68 -8.54
CA SER A 200 -12.34 9.34 -9.89
C SER A 200 -12.71 7.93 -10.36
N ARG A 201 -13.10 7.02 -9.46
CA ARG A 201 -13.36 5.60 -9.81
C ARG A 201 -14.82 5.20 -9.52
N PRO A 202 -15.63 4.91 -10.55
CA PRO A 202 -17.04 4.56 -10.38
C PRO A 202 -17.32 3.33 -9.50
N HIS A 203 -16.42 2.35 -9.45
CA HIS A 203 -16.63 1.17 -8.62
C HIS A 203 -16.45 1.48 -7.12
N TRP A 204 -15.44 2.28 -6.75
CA TRP A 204 -15.28 2.74 -5.36
C TRP A 204 -16.44 3.63 -4.93
N GLN A 205 -16.92 4.51 -5.80
CA GLN A 205 -18.11 5.35 -5.56
C GLN A 205 -19.34 4.56 -5.16
N ARG A 206 -19.54 3.37 -5.75
CA ARG A 206 -20.74 2.55 -5.49
C ARG A 206 -20.61 1.69 -4.23
N THR A 207 -19.39 1.27 -3.89
CA THR A 207 -19.16 0.24 -2.86
C THR A 207 -18.77 0.82 -1.50
N ILE A 208 -18.16 2.00 -1.44
CA ILE A 208 -17.62 2.54 -0.20
C ILE A 208 -18.65 3.43 0.50
N THR A 209 -19.12 2.96 1.66
CA THR A 209 -20.09 3.66 2.53
C THR A 209 -19.51 4.04 3.90
N GLN A 210 -18.28 3.60 4.19
CA GLN A 210 -17.55 3.87 5.42
C GLN A 210 -16.05 4.00 5.13
N ALA A 211 -15.27 4.51 6.08
CA ALA A 211 -13.81 4.53 5.94
C ALA A 211 -13.28 3.12 5.62
N PRO A 212 -12.44 2.97 4.58
CA PRO A 212 -12.08 1.66 4.04
C PRO A 212 -11.26 0.85 5.05
N SER A 213 -11.51 -0.46 5.10
CA SER A 213 -10.65 -1.38 5.84
C SER A 213 -9.22 -1.38 5.27
N LYS A 214 -8.23 -1.89 6.01
CA LYS A 214 -6.84 -1.97 5.54
C LYS A 214 -6.73 -2.63 4.16
N SER A 215 -7.35 -3.79 3.95
CA SER A 215 -7.30 -4.52 2.68
C SER A 215 -8.04 -3.80 1.55
N THR A 216 -9.12 -3.11 1.86
CA THR A 216 -9.82 -2.24 0.89
C THR A 216 -8.93 -1.07 0.49
N PHE A 217 -8.27 -0.43 1.46
CA PHE A 217 -7.38 0.69 1.22
C PHE A 217 -6.16 0.28 0.40
N GLU A 218 -5.57 -0.89 0.62
CA GLU A 218 -4.46 -1.41 -0.20
C GLU A 218 -4.85 -1.55 -1.69
N LYS A 219 -6.09 -1.96 -1.98
CA LYS A 219 -6.61 -2.01 -3.36
C LYS A 219 -6.80 -0.61 -3.93
N MET A 220 -7.36 0.32 -3.15
CA MET A 220 -7.50 1.73 -3.55
C MET A 220 -6.15 2.38 -3.84
N LEU A 221 -5.15 2.10 -3.01
CA LEU A 221 -3.76 2.52 -3.21
C LEU A 221 -3.17 1.91 -4.48
N GLY A 222 -3.47 0.63 -4.76
CA GLY A 222 -3.13 -0.03 -6.01
C GLY A 222 -3.68 0.70 -7.24
N ASP A 223 -4.96 1.10 -7.22
CA ASP A 223 -5.57 1.86 -8.31
C ASP A 223 -4.99 3.26 -8.47
N TRP A 224 -4.69 3.92 -7.36
CA TRP A 224 -4.07 5.25 -7.32
C TRP A 224 -2.67 5.20 -7.94
N ARG A 225 -1.88 4.18 -7.56
CA ARG A 225 -0.57 3.90 -8.18
C ARG A 225 -0.71 3.47 -9.63
N ALA A 226 -1.66 2.62 -9.99
CA ALA A 226 -1.83 2.22 -11.40
C ALA A 226 -2.07 3.44 -12.30
N ASP A 227 -2.75 4.47 -11.78
CA ASP A 227 -3.01 5.74 -12.44
C ASP A 227 -1.82 6.74 -12.42
N GLY A 228 -0.69 6.35 -11.82
CA GLY A 228 0.54 7.14 -11.78
C GLY A 228 0.49 8.33 -10.81
N GLN A 229 -0.48 8.36 -9.90
CA GLN A 229 -0.64 9.47 -8.96
C GLN A 229 0.45 9.50 -7.88
N ASP A 230 1.22 8.42 -7.75
CA ASP A 230 2.39 8.27 -6.88
C ASP A 230 3.66 8.93 -7.40
N TRP A 231 3.57 9.60 -8.53
CA TRP A 231 4.68 10.25 -9.19
C TRP A 231 4.30 11.65 -9.63
N THR A 232 5.17 12.62 -9.36
CA THR A 232 5.13 13.93 -10.01
C THR A 232 6.47 14.29 -10.61
N ILE A 233 6.45 15.13 -11.64
CA ILE A 233 7.67 15.65 -12.25
C ILE A 233 8.52 16.47 -11.28
N ALA A 234 7.92 16.97 -10.19
CA ALA A 234 8.65 17.67 -9.13
C ALA A 234 9.57 16.72 -8.33
N ASP A 235 9.33 15.41 -8.39
CA ASP A 235 10.15 14.40 -7.71
C ASP A 235 11.42 14.04 -8.52
N VAL A 236 11.54 14.57 -9.74
CA VAL A 236 12.69 14.32 -10.62
C VAL A 236 13.87 15.20 -10.19
N ALA A 237 14.90 14.59 -9.62
CA ALA A 237 16.06 15.29 -9.08
C ALA A 237 16.88 16.06 -10.14
N GLU A 238 16.99 15.50 -11.35
CA GLU A 238 17.79 16.08 -12.43
C GLU A 238 16.97 17.08 -13.28
N PRO A 239 17.33 18.38 -13.30
CA PRO A 239 16.57 19.39 -14.03
C PRO A 239 16.48 19.11 -15.54
N GLU A 240 17.57 18.61 -16.14
CA GLU A 240 17.61 18.29 -17.56
C GLU A 240 16.64 17.16 -17.91
N MET A 241 16.61 16.08 -17.11
CA MET A 241 15.64 15.00 -17.29
C MET A 241 14.20 15.51 -17.11
N ALA A 242 13.95 16.41 -16.16
CA ALA A 242 12.64 17.02 -16.00
C ALA A 242 12.23 17.85 -17.23
N GLU A 243 13.15 18.56 -17.88
CA GLU A 243 12.87 19.26 -19.15
C GLU A 243 12.58 18.29 -20.29
N GLN A 244 13.40 17.24 -20.44
CA GLN A 244 13.19 16.19 -21.43
C GLN A 244 11.81 15.53 -21.26
N LEU A 245 11.39 15.26 -20.02
CA LEU A 245 10.08 14.71 -19.72
C LEU A 245 8.93 15.65 -20.12
N ARG A 246 9.08 16.97 -19.90
CA ARG A 246 8.08 17.94 -20.35
C ARG A 246 7.97 17.96 -21.87
N ASP A 247 9.09 17.92 -22.58
CA ASP A 247 9.12 17.92 -24.04
C ASP A 247 8.53 16.65 -24.64
N LEU A 248 8.91 15.49 -24.11
CA LEU A 248 8.35 14.21 -24.52
C LEU A 248 6.86 14.11 -24.19
N GLY A 249 6.44 14.57 -23.01
CA GLY A 249 5.04 14.62 -22.62
C GLY A 249 4.20 15.48 -23.57
N ARG A 250 4.67 16.70 -23.89
CA ARG A 250 4.02 17.58 -24.87
C ARG A 250 3.94 16.94 -26.26
N THR A 251 5.02 16.28 -26.67
CA THR A 251 5.09 15.57 -27.96
C THR A 251 4.07 14.43 -28.02
N TRP A 252 3.98 13.62 -26.96
CA TRP A 252 3.00 12.55 -26.84
C TRP A 252 1.56 13.06 -26.93
N THR A 253 1.23 14.07 -26.12
CA THR A 253 -0.11 14.69 -26.15
C THR A 253 -0.45 15.20 -27.55
N ARG A 254 0.50 15.86 -28.23
CA ARG A 254 0.30 16.35 -29.60
C ARG A 254 -0.01 15.22 -30.59
N TYR A 255 0.74 14.12 -30.52
CA TYR A 255 0.48 12.96 -31.38
C TYR A 255 -0.88 12.33 -31.09
N GLN A 256 -1.23 12.14 -29.81
CA GLN A 256 -2.53 11.60 -29.43
C GLN A 256 -3.70 12.50 -29.85
N SER A 257 -3.56 13.83 -29.72
CA SER A 257 -4.59 14.76 -30.21
C SER A 257 -4.75 14.74 -31.73
N LYS A 258 -3.66 14.57 -32.48
CA LYS A 258 -3.69 14.59 -33.95
C LYS A 258 -4.15 13.25 -34.56
N HIS A 259 -3.86 12.13 -33.90
CA HIS A 259 -4.03 10.79 -34.49
C HIS A 259 -4.83 9.80 -33.63
N GLY A 260 -5.03 10.05 -32.32
CA GLY A 260 -5.56 9.09 -31.34
C GLY A 260 -7.07 9.15 -31.06
N GLY A 261 -7.78 10.15 -31.58
CA GLY A 261 -9.23 10.10 -31.81
C GLY A 261 -10.20 9.94 -30.61
N GLY A 262 -9.80 10.02 -29.34
CA GLY A 262 -10.80 9.84 -28.27
C GLY A 262 -10.50 10.34 -26.86
N ALA A 263 -9.38 9.94 -26.25
CA ALA A 263 -9.11 10.25 -24.84
C ALA A 263 -7.82 11.06 -24.69
N SER A 264 -7.84 12.05 -23.78
CA SER A 264 -6.62 12.78 -23.42
C SER A 264 -5.74 11.93 -22.50
N PRO A 265 -4.42 11.91 -22.69
CA PRO A 265 -3.51 11.19 -21.79
C PRO A 265 -3.58 11.73 -20.35
N SER A 266 -3.55 10.83 -19.37
CA SER A 266 -3.33 11.14 -17.96
C SER A 266 -1.89 11.64 -17.78
N VAL A 267 -1.75 12.88 -17.30
CA VAL A 267 -0.44 13.51 -17.07
C VAL A 267 0.42 12.70 -16.11
N PRO A 268 -0.06 12.26 -14.93
CA PRO A 268 0.76 11.48 -14.00
C PRO A 268 1.20 10.13 -14.58
N ARG A 269 0.29 9.37 -15.19
CA ARG A 269 0.61 8.06 -15.78
C ARG A 269 1.58 8.16 -16.95
N THR A 270 1.34 9.10 -17.85
CA THR A 270 2.21 9.38 -19.01
C THR A 270 3.60 9.80 -18.55
N GLY A 271 3.69 10.78 -17.65
CA GLY A 271 4.97 11.28 -17.15
C GLY A 271 5.76 10.21 -16.39
N ARG A 272 5.09 9.41 -15.54
CA ARG A 272 5.74 8.31 -14.84
C ARG A 272 6.30 7.27 -15.81
N ASN A 273 5.52 6.84 -16.80
CA ASN A 273 6.00 5.83 -17.75
C ASN A 273 7.16 6.35 -18.61
N LEU A 274 7.14 7.63 -18.99
CA LEU A 274 8.27 8.28 -19.66
C LEU A 274 9.51 8.34 -18.76
N HIS A 275 9.34 8.74 -17.50
CA HIS A 275 10.44 8.78 -16.52
C HIS A 275 11.07 7.41 -16.34
N ARG A 276 10.26 6.36 -16.19
CA ARG A 276 10.75 4.98 -16.06
C ARG A 276 11.52 4.53 -17.30
N ALA A 277 11.08 4.92 -18.50
CA ALA A 277 11.81 4.60 -19.73
C ALA A 277 13.14 5.36 -19.84
N LEU A 278 13.17 6.65 -19.50
CA LEU A 278 14.41 7.45 -19.49
C LEU A 278 15.41 6.95 -18.44
N ALA A 279 14.94 6.64 -17.23
CA ALA A 279 15.77 6.22 -16.11
C ALA A 279 16.18 4.73 -16.17
N GLY A 280 15.62 3.95 -17.09
CA GLY A 280 15.88 2.50 -17.16
C GLY A 280 15.25 1.71 -16.01
N ASP A 281 14.11 2.16 -15.49
CA ASP A 281 13.37 1.41 -14.47
C ASP A 281 12.54 0.29 -15.10
N GLY A 282 13.10 -0.93 -15.05
CA GLY A 282 12.50 -2.15 -15.57
C GLY A 282 12.88 -2.49 -17.02
N ILE A 283 13.67 -1.65 -17.67
CA ILE A 283 14.27 -1.85 -19.00
C ILE A 283 15.64 -1.14 -19.07
N GLU A 284 16.39 -1.30 -20.16
CA GLU A 284 17.55 -0.45 -20.43
C GLU A 284 17.12 1.02 -20.58
N ALA A 285 17.90 1.95 -20.00
CA ALA A 285 17.64 3.38 -20.09
C ALA A 285 17.60 3.83 -21.56
N VAL A 286 16.51 4.50 -21.93
CA VAL A 286 16.29 4.93 -23.32
C VAL A 286 16.54 6.43 -23.43
N PRO A 287 17.45 6.89 -24.31
CA PRO A 287 17.66 8.31 -24.52
C PRO A 287 16.40 9.03 -25.02
N ALA A 288 16.20 10.28 -24.60
CA ALA A 288 15.03 11.07 -24.98
C ALA A 288 14.85 11.20 -26.51
N ALA A 289 15.95 11.32 -27.25
CA ALA A 289 15.92 11.35 -28.71
C ALA A 289 15.35 10.06 -29.33
N GLU A 290 15.67 8.91 -28.74
CA GLU A 290 15.17 7.61 -29.21
C GLU A 290 13.69 7.43 -28.85
N LEU A 291 13.24 7.87 -27.67
CA LEU A 291 11.81 7.92 -27.33
C LEU A 291 11.04 8.84 -28.28
N GLY A 292 11.58 10.00 -28.64
CA GLY A 292 10.97 10.90 -29.61
C GLY A 292 10.84 10.27 -31.00
N ALA A 293 11.87 9.53 -31.43
CA ALA A 293 11.83 8.78 -32.69
C ALA A 293 10.78 7.65 -32.66
N LEU A 294 10.68 6.93 -31.53
CA LEU A 294 9.68 5.88 -31.34
C LEU A 294 8.25 6.42 -31.39
N MET A 295 7.98 7.56 -30.73
CA MET A 295 6.67 8.22 -30.79
C MET A 295 6.29 8.53 -32.23
N ARG A 296 7.21 9.11 -33.01
CA ARG A 296 6.99 9.42 -34.42
C ARG A 296 6.68 8.15 -35.22
N TRP A 297 7.50 7.11 -35.05
CA TRP A 297 7.36 5.83 -35.74
C TRP A 297 6.00 5.16 -35.49
N TRP A 298 5.49 5.20 -34.26
CA TRP A 298 4.16 4.66 -33.94
C TRP A 298 3.04 5.32 -34.75
N PHE A 299 3.09 6.63 -34.93
CA PHE A 299 2.01 7.40 -35.56
C PHE A 299 2.18 7.62 -37.07
N GLU A 300 3.39 7.51 -37.63
CA GLU A 300 3.65 7.64 -39.08
C GLU A 300 3.36 6.34 -39.86
N GLU A 301 3.65 5.18 -39.28
CA GLU A 301 3.55 3.88 -39.99
C GLU A 301 2.28 3.08 -39.64
N GLY A 302 1.36 3.66 -38.86
CA GLY A 302 0.18 2.95 -38.37
C GLY A 302 0.49 1.83 -37.36
N ASN A 303 1.73 1.77 -36.87
CA ASN A 303 2.20 0.78 -35.88
C ASN A 303 1.56 0.97 -34.50
N ALA A 304 1.02 2.16 -34.22
CA ALA A 304 0.32 2.52 -33.00
C ALA A 304 -0.66 1.45 -32.52
N ARG A 305 -1.48 0.88 -33.42
CA ARG A 305 -2.53 -0.11 -33.07
C ARG A 305 -2.01 -1.40 -32.41
N PHE A 306 -0.73 -1.73 -32.59
CA PHE A 306 -0.15 -2.96 -32.06
C PHE A 306 0.44 -2.77 -30.65
N TYR A 307 0.83 -1.54 -30.30
CA TYR A 307 1.55 -1.24 -29.06
C TYR A 307 0.75 -0.33 -28.12
N ILE A 308 -0.06 0.57 -28.66
CA ILE A 308 -0.81 1.58 -27.91
C ILE A 308 -2.22 1.02 -27.68
N ARG A 309 -2.54 0.72 -26.41
CA ARG A 309 -3.86 0.23 -26.00
C ARG A 309 -4.75 1.35 -25.45
N ASP A 310 -4.14 2.34 -24.82
CA ASP A 310 -4.78 3.49 -24.17
C ASP A 310 -4.14 4.82 -24.63
N ALA A 311 -4.72 5.94 -24.21
CA ALA A 311 -4.20 7.27 -24.55
C ALA A 311 -2.85 7.57 -23.86
N ASP A 312 -2.57 6.90 -22.75
CA ASP A 312 -1.38 7.11 -21.93
C ASP A 312 -0.11 6.60 -22.63
N PHE A 313 1.04 7.16 -22.26
CA PHE A 313 2.31 6.63 -22.75
C PHE A 313 2.49 5.16 -22.29
N PRO A 314 2.89 4.23 -23.17
CA PRO A 314 2.98 2.81 -22.82
C PRO A 314 3.95 2.52 -21.69
N THR A 315 3.74 1.38 -21.01
CA THR A 315 4.66 0.92 -19.96
C THR A 315 6.04 0.56 -20.53
N PRO A 316 7.11 0.59 -19.72
CA PRO A 316 8.48 0.36 -20.20
C PRO A 316 8.67 -0.96 -20.98
N ASP A 317 7.99 -2.04 -20.59
CA ASP A 317 8.04 -3.32 -21.31
C ASP A 317 7.49 -3.24 -22.74
N VAL A 318 6.49 -2.39 -22.98
CA VAL A 318 5.95 -2.14 -24.32
C VAL A 318 6.92 -1.26 -25.11
N VAL A 319 7.53 -0.27 -24.46
CA VAL A 319 8.56 0.60 -25.07
C VAL A 319 9.73 -0.23 -25.57
N SER A 320 10.30 -1.09 -24.72
CA SER A 320 11.43 -1.96 -25.09
C SER A 320 11.11 -2.86 -26.29
N ARG A 321 9.93 -3.50 -26.30
CA ARG A 321 9.47 -4.31 -27.45
C ARG A 321 9.31 -3.49 -28.72
N ALA A 322 8.74 -2.29 -28.61
CA ALA A 322 8.53 -1.43 -29.76
C ALA A 322 9.85 -0.87 -30.32
N LEU A 323 10.83 -0.57 -29.47
CA LEU A 323 12.18 -0.19 -29.90
C LEU A 323 12.87 -1.33 -30.66
N LEU A 324 12.78 -2.56 -30.15
CA LEU A 324 13.29 -3.73 -30.85
C LEU A 324 12.63 -3.89 -32.23
N ALA A 325 11.30 -3.77 -32.31
CA ALA A 325 10.59 -3.82 -33.58
C ALA A 325 10.98 -2.69 -34.54
N MET A 326 11.06 -1.45 -34.05
CA MET A 326 11.49 -0.30 -34.86
C MET A 326 12.91 -0.50 -35.42
N ARG A 327 13.82 -1.07 -34.63
CA ARG A 327 15.20 -1.38 -35.06
C ARG A 327 15.21 -2.48 -36.12
N THR A 328 14.44 -3.55 -35.96
CA THR A 328 14.39 -4.67 -36.92
C THR A 328 13.65 -4.33 -38.21
N SER A 329 12.61 -3.48 -38.15
CA SER A 329 11.89 -2.99 -39.33
C SER A 329 12.74 -2.11 -40.23
N ARG A 330 13.71 -1.35 -39.70
CA ARG A 330 14.63 -0.54 -40.53
C ARG A 330 15.69 -1.37 -41.24
N THR A 331 16.08 -2.51 -40.67
CA THR A 331 17.10 -3.40 -41.25
C THR A 331 16.54 -4.37 -42.29
N ALA A 332 15.23 -4.64 -42.26
CA ALA A 332 14.56 -5.43 -43.29
C ALA A 332 14.15 -4.52 -44.45
N GLY A 333 14.90 -4.60 -45.56
CA GLY A 333 14.41 -4.12 -46.86
C GLY A 333 13.06 -4.78 -47.23
N PRO A 334 12.37 -4.31 -48.28
CA PRO A 334 10.94 -4.54 -48.49
C PRO A 334 10.65 -6.03 -48.75
N SER A 335 10.38 -6.78 -47.69
CA SER A 335 9.73 -8.08 -47.76
C SER A 335 8.58 -8.10 -46.75
N ASN A 336 7.38 -8.12 -47.33
CA ASN A 336 6.12 -8.28 -46.63
C ASN A 336 6.14 -9.54 -45.76
N GLY A 337 5.50 -9.50 -44.59
CA GLY A 337 5.04 -10.73 -43.99
C GLY A 337 4.54 -10.59 -42.57
N VAL A 338 3.24 -10.81 -42.40
CA VAL A 338 2.48 -11.07 -41.17
C VAL A 338 3.23 -11.96 -40.14
N ALA A 339 4.19 -12.77 -40.59
CA ALA A 339 5.11 -13.55 -39.77
C ALA A 339 5.93 -12.70 -38.78
N ALA A 340 6.55 -11.59 -39.21
CA ALA A 340 7.38 -10.76 -38.32
C ALA A 340 6.55 -10.09 -37.21
N THR A 341 5.31 -9.69 -37.55
CA THR A 341 4.35 -9.12 -36.58
C THR A 341 3.85 -10.18 -35.60
N ASN A 342 3.62 -11.42 -36.05
CA ASN A 342 3.22 -12.53 -35.18
C ASN A 342 4.34 -12.96 -34.22
N THR A 343 5.60 -12.95 -34.65
CA THR A 343 6.74 -13.27 -33.77
C THR A 343 6.92 -12.21 -32.67
N ALA A 344 6.69 -10.93 -32.97
CA ALA A 344 6.71 -9.86 -31.96
C ALA A 344 5.49 -9.88 -31.02
N ALA A 345 4.34 -10.35 -31.50
CA ALA A 345 3.09 -10.43 -30.72
C ALA A 345 3.01 -11.67 -29.81
N SER A 346 3.67 -12.78 -30.15
CA SER A 346 3.47 -14.09 -29.49
C SER A 346 4.17 -14.31 -28.15
N GLY A 347 4.97 -13.38 -27.62
CA GLY A 347 5.44 -13.41 -26.23
C GLY A 347 5.84 -14.79 -25.68
N VAL A 348 6.96 -15.35 -26.14
CA VAL A 348 7.54 -16.57 -25.54
C VAL A 348 8.94 -16.24 -25.01
N ARG A 349 9.13 -16.53 -23.72
CA ARG A 349 10.43 -16.60 -23.05
C ARG A 349 11.34 -17.54 -23.86
N ALA A 350 12.48 -17.06 -24.32
CA ALA A 350 13.60 -17.93 -24.68
C ALA A 350 14.76 -17.61 -23.74
N HIS A 351 14.77 -18.30 -22.60
CA HIS A 351 16.03 -18.70 -22.01
C HIS A 351 16.53 -19.90 -22.84
N THR A 352 17.74 -19.75 -23.39
CA THR A 352 18.70 -20.84 -23.63
C THR A 352 18.49 -21.78 -24.85
N ASP A 353 19.60 -21.93 -25.58
CA ASP A 353 20.03 -22.96 -26.53
C ASP A 353 19.24 -23.24 -27.82
N LEU A 354 19.79 -22.69 -28.91
CA LEU A 354 19.54 -23.09 -30.30
C LEU A 354 20.51 -24.20 -30.79
N SER A 355 21.13 -24.94 -29.87
CA SER A 355 22.13 -25.97 -30.20
C SER A 355 21.58 -27.41 -30.27
N GLU A 356 20.29 -27.64 -30.01
CA GLU A 356 19.70 -29.00 -30.02
C GLU A 356 18.82 -29.34 -31.24
N LEU A 357 18.82 -28.51 -32.29
CA LEU A 357 18.04 -28.78 -33.53
C LEU A 357 18.89 -29.07 -34.78
N GLU A 358 20.19 -29.28 -34.62
CA GLU A 358 21.05 -29.90 -35.64
C GLU A 358 21.42 -31.32 -35.17
N GLY A 359 20.55 -32.30 -35.39
CA GLY A 359 20.95 -33.67 -35.11
C GLY A 359 19.87 -34.73 -35.03
N LEU A 360 18.83 -34.71 -35.88
CA LEU A 360 18.07 -35.92 -36.19
C LEU A 360 17.60 -35.86 -37.65
N ALA A 361 18.39 -36.52 -38.50
CA ALA A 361 17.97 -37.03 -39.80
C ALA A 361 17.10 -38.28 -39.63
#